data_AF-A0A7J9LNR5-F1
#
_entry.id   AF-A0A7J9LNR5-F1
#
_cell.length_a   1.000
_cell.length_b   1.000
_cell.length_c   1.000
_cell.angle_alpha   90.00
_cell.angle_beta   90.00
_cell.angle_gamma   90.00
#
_symmetry.space_group_name_H-M   'P 1'
#
loop_
_entity.id
_entity.type
_entity.pdbx_description
1 polymer ?
#
loop_
_entity_poly.entity_id
_entity_poly.type
_entity_poly.pdbx_seq_one_letter_code
_entity_poly.pdbx_strand_id
1 'polypeptide(L)' 'IRASNCRYAHIGDAVVAVIKEAVPNTPLERSEMIRAVIVHLQRTQTRQRDDNTK' A
#
# COMPACT_ATOMS: atom_id res chain seq x y z
N ILE A 1 1.95 10.85 8.82
CA ILE A 1 1.34 10.83 7.46
C ILE A 1 2.18 11.76 6.60
N ARG A 2 2.89 11.26 5.58
CA ARG A 2 3.60 12.14 4.64
C ARG A 2 2.56 12.94 3.86
N ALA A 3 2.59 14.26 3.98
CA ALA A 3 1.57 15.16 3.45
C ALA A 3 2.21 16.12 2.44
N SER A 4 2.40 15.65 1.21
CA SER A 4 2.77 16.45 0.03
C SER A 4 2.61 15.58 -1.23
N ASN A 5 1.47 15.64 -1.92
CA ASN A 5 1.20 15.04 -3.24
C ASN A 5 2.07 13.81 -3.61
N CYS A 6 2.07 12.77 -2.77
CA CYS A 6 2.88 11.59 -2.98
C CYS A 6 2.37 10.85 -4.22
N ARG A 7 3.07 11.03 -5.34
CA ARG A 7 2.73 10.38 -6.62
C ARG A 7 2.90 8.85 -6.57
N TYR A 8 3.73 8.37 -5.66
CA TYR A 8 4.05 6.95 -5.48
C TYR A 8 4.03 6.59 -4.00
N ALA A 9 3.56 5.37 -3.73
CA ALA A 9 3.59 4.75 -2.43
C ALA A 9 4.57 3.56 -2.47
N HIS A 10 5.27 3.36 -1.37
CA HIS A 10 6.29 2.33 -1.17
C HIS A 10 5.77 1.24 -0.22
N ILE A 11 6.57 0.19 -0.02
CA ILE A 11 6.26 -0.82 1.01
C ILE A 11 6.20 -0.13 2.39
N GLY A 12 5.15 -0.43 3.15
CA GLY A 12 4.87 0.15 4.47
C GLY A 12 3.99 1.41 4.43
N ASP A 13 3.71 1.97 3.25
CA ASP A 13 2.83 3.13 3.13
C ASP A 13 1.36 2.72 3.25
N ALA A 14 0.58 3.53 3.96
CA ALA A 14 -0.87 3.39 4.09
C ALA A 14 -1.59 4.19 3.00
N VAL A 15 -2.48 3.53 2.26
CA VAL A 15 -3.25 4.10 1.15
C VAL A 15 -4.75 3.92 1.36
N VAL A 16 -5.54 4.83 0.79
CA VAL A 16 -7.01 4.71 0.72
C VAL A 16 -7.38 4.26 -0.68
N ALA A 17 -8.17 3.20 -0.80
CA ALA A 17 -8.57 2.65 -2.09
C ALA A 17 -10.03 2.17 -2.06
N VAL A 18 -10.61 2.01 -3.26
CA VAL A 18 -11.95 1.45 -3.44
C VAL A 18 -11.83 -0.01 -3.88
N ILE A 19 -12.65 -0.88 -3.29
CA ILE A 19 -12.70 -2.30 -3.67
C ILE A 19 -13.34 -2.46 -5.05
N LYS A 20 -12.60 -3.03 -6.01
CA LYS A 20 -13.09 -3.26 -7.37
C LYS A 20 -13.94 -4.52 -7.49
N GLU A 21 -13.58 -5.55 -6.73
CA GLU A 21 -14.17 -6.88 -6.70
C GLU A 21 -13.99 -7.47 -5.30
N ALA A 22 -15.02 -8.15 -4.81
CA ALA A 22 -15.04 -8.81 -3.51
C ALA A 22 -15.50 -10.26 -3.68
N VAL A 23 -14.93 -11.15 -2.87
CA VAL A 23 -15.31 -12.57 -2.84
C VAL A 23 -16.61 -12.73 -2.04
N PRO A 24 -17.61 -13.50 -2.51
CA PRO A 24 -18.84 -13.74 -1.77
C PRO A 24 -18.56 -14.42 -0.41
N ASN A 25 -19.31 -14.06 0.62
CA ASN A 25 -19.15 -14.47 2.04
C ASN A 25 -17.96 -13.83 2.78
N THR A 26 -17.34 -12.80 2.23
CA THR A 26 -16.44 -11.92 2.99
C THR A 26 -17.24 -10.73 3.54
N PRO A 27 -16.79 -10.09 4.63
CA PRO A 27 -17.42 -8.86 5.12
C PRO A 27 -17.11 -7.63 4.24
N LEU A 28 -16.52 -7.82 3.06
CA LEU A 28 -16.07 -6.77 2.17
C LEU A 28 -17.07 -6.56 1.04
N GLU A 29 -17.48 -5.32 0.83
CA GLU A 29 -18.42 -4.97 -0.23
C GLU A 29 -17.71 -4.40 -1.45
N ARG A 30 -18.27 -4.66 -2.65
CA ARG A 30 -17.80 -3.99 -3.86
C ARG A 30 -18.06 -2.48 -3.72
N SER A 31 -17.10 -1.67 -4.16
CA SER A 31 -17.15 -0.20 -4.07
C SER A 31 -17.03 0.39 -2.67
N GLU A 32 -16.72 -0.42 -1.65
CA GLU A 32 -16.37 0.07 -0.31
C GLU A 32 -15.00 0.78 -0.31
N MET A 33 -14.88 1.86 0.47
CA MET A 33 -13.60 2.56 0.68
C MET A 33 -12.87 1.97 1.88
N ILE A 34 -11.63 1.51 1.67
CA ILE A 34 -10.80 0.91 2.71
C ILE A 34 -9.44 1.59 2.83
N ARG A 35 -8.83 1.47 4.02
CA ARG A 35 -7.42 1.80 4.27
C ARG A 35 -6.61 0.52 4.29
N ALA A 36 -5.55 0.47 3.52
CA ALA A 36 -4.67 -0.69 3.42
C ALA A 36 -3.19 -0.28 3.46
N VAL A 37 -2.32 -1.22 3.82
CA VAL A 37 -0.86 -1.04 3.81
C VAL A 37 -0.27 -1.84 2.65
N ILE A 38 0.65 -1.23 1.91
CA ILE A 38 1.36 -1.91 0.82
C ILE A 38 2.45 -2.82 1.41
N VAL A 39 2.33 -4.13 1.20
CA VAL A 39 3.30 -5.13 1.68
C VAL A 39 4.28 -5.60 0.62
N HIS A 40 3.90 -5.55 -0.65
CA HIS A 40 4.72 -5.99 -1.77
C HIS A 40 4.45 -5.14 -3.01
N LEU A 41 5.52 -4.77 -3.71
CA LEU A 41 5.48 -4.09 -5.00
C LEU A 41 6.40 -4.84 -5.96
N GLN A 42 5.90 -5.18 -7.15
CA GLN A 42 6.67 -5.93 -8.15
C GLN A 42 7.79 -5.09 -8.79
N ARG A 43 7.63 -3.77 -8.85
CA ARG A 43 8.74 -2.89 -9.23
C ARG A 43 9.80 -3.02 -8.16
N THR A 44 11.02 -3.31 -8.57
CA THR A 44 12.19 -3.43 -7.71
C THR A 44 12.29 -2.16 -6.85
N GLN A 45 11.79 -2.23 -5.62
CA GLN A 45 12.09 -1.23 -4.63
C GLN A 45 13.57 -1.46 -4.35
N THR A 46 14.42 -0.55 -4.83
CA THR A 46 15.83 -0.55 -4.46
C THR A 46 15.84 -0.64 -2.95
N ARG A 47 16.31 -1.77 -2.43
CA ARG A 47 16.57 -1.93 -1.01
C ARG A 47 17.55 -0.82 -0.70
N GLN A 48 17.07 0.28 -0.15
CA GLN A 48 17.91 1.18 0.59
C GLN A 48 18.27 0.35 1.82
N ARG A 49 19.24 -0.54 1.64
CA ARG A 49 20.02 -1.06 2.74
C ARG A 49 20.58 0.21 3.34
N ASP A 50 20.03 0.60 4.47
CA ASP A 50 20.79 1.33 5.44
C ASP A 50 21.89 0.33 5.87
N ASP A 51 22.94 0.22 5.05
CA ASP A 51 24.21 -0.36 5.46
C ASP A 51 24.67 0.59 6.57
N ASN A 52 24.21 0.30 7.79
CA ASN A 52 24.67 0.88 9.03
C ASN A 52 26.08 0.35 9.29
N THR A 53 26.99 0.77 8.41
CA THR A 53 28.43 0.70 8.63
C THR A 53 28.71 1.43 9.93
N LYS A 54 29.11 0.66 10.93
CA LYS A 54 30.00 1.16 11.99
C LYS A 54 31.42 1.23 11.44
#